data_AF-A0A8S1PVE2-F1
#
_entry.id   AF-A0A8S1PVE2-F1
#
_cell.length_a   1.000
_cell.length_b   1.000
_cell.length_c   1.000
_cell.angle_alpha   90.00
_cell.angle_beta   90.00
_cell.angle_gamma   90.00
#
_symmetry.space_group_name_H-M   'P 1'
#
loop_
_entity.id
_entity.type
_entity.pdbx_description
1 polymer ?
#
loop_
_entity_poly.entity_id
_entity_poly.type
_entity_poly.pdbx_seq_one_letter_code
_entity_poly.pdbx_strand_id
1 'polypeptide(L)'
;MQWNCLISMDIKRISVHVIAYIWSDNGHNLFDYESDSLIKKQLNFDFQGNKLINQRIGRVVQLDRDILALTKNEVVRNQKEIFEFRSNQQFIELYNSKIDDAFWKVIRPVQSSDLPTLDKQKLSINSIIKLGRVRFTVLYYSFAYEFDDKAIPDEIEDINKLNDSDYFESKVQCRFCLSKLATIENPFISPCKCAGSIKFVHLKCLQNWLNSQLKTKAQNGVTLYYWRSMKCELCKVAYKTSFKFKQFQYNICDINKPKEPYLLMQINHSDKNKEQGLYVIELKNKDIIKIGRTQDCDIKLHDISVSRHHASIFVNQNEKSFHIEDNCSKFGTLVLAQNEDLQIHLNSQKRLALQIGRIVIVVTIDKKMKKKNFKKYRVPAQFEVFRQIKQQDDEEKEVTPDQQQLDEEEILINDPAFDKDQDFNKFQKMNFLTGSIIQKD
;
A
#
# COMPACT_ATOMS: atom_id res chain seq x y z
N MET A 1 -20.20 28.41 34.20
CA MET A 1 -18.85 27.91 34.50
C MET A 1 -18.96 26.52 35.11
N GLN A 2 -19.09 25.48 34.28
CA GLN A 2 -19.03 24.09 34.73
C GLN A 2 -17.62 23.57 34.44
N TRP A 3 -16.89 23.29 35.52
CA TRP A 3 -15.54 22.77 35.47
C TRP A 3 -15.56 21.34 34.90
N ASN A 4 -14.92 21.16 33.74
CA ASN A 4 -14.48 19.87 33.23
C ASN A 4 -13.46 19.27 34.19
N CYS A 5 -13.91 18.46 35.14
CA CYS A 5 -13.03 17.62 35.94
C CYS A 5 -12.63 16.39 35.11
N LEU A 6 -11.72 16.59 34.16
CA LEU A 6 -10.92 15.49 33.58
C LEU A 6 -10.03 14.98 34.71
N ILE A 7 -10.50 13.92 35.38
CA ILE A 7 -9.67 13.14 36.29
C ILE A 7 -8.50 12.61 35.45
N SER A 8 -7.34 13.25 35.59
CA SER A 8 -6.05 12.70 35.20
C SER A 8 -5.84 11.42 36.01
N MET A 9 -6.29 10.28 35.48
CA MET A 9 -5.89 8.99 36.02
C MET A 9 -4.41 8.81 35.69
N ASP A 10 -3.53 9.07 36.65
CA ASP A 10 -2.12 8.70 36.59
C ASP A 10 -2.01 7.19 36.31
N ILE A 11 -1.84 6.82 35.04
CA ILE A 11 -1.56 5.44 34.64
C ILE A 11 -0.12 5.13 35.10
N LYS A 12 0.02 4.66 36.34
CA LYS A 12 1.34 4.42 36.92
C LYS A 12 2.12 3.31 36.20
N ARG A 13 1.44 2.29 35.64
CA ARG A 13 2.07 1.10 35.03
C ARG A 13 1.20 0.44 33.95
N ILE A 14 1.83 0.02 32.86
CA ILE A 14 1.18 -0.65 31.72
C ILE A 14 1.87 -2.00 31.47
N SER A 15 1.09 -3.07 31.32
CA SER A 15 1.58 -4.40 30.95
C SER A 15 1.17 -4.69 29.51
N VAL A 16 2.12 -4.93 28.61
CA VAL A 16 1.88 -5.36 27.24
C VAL A 16 2.16 -6.86 27.15
N HIS A 17 1.19 -7.61 26.67
CA HIS A 17 1.28 -9.05 26.47
C HIS A 17 1.27 -9.32 24.96
N VAL A 18 2.32 -9.97 24.45
CA VAL A 18 2.44 -10.34 23.04
C VAL A 18 2.51 -11.85 22.95
N ILE A 19 1.60 -12.43 22.17
CA ILE A 19 1.65 -13.84 21.79
C ILE A 19 2.03 -13.87 20.31
N ALA A 20 3.16 -14.48 20.00
CA ALA A 20 3.63 -14.70 18.64
C ALA A 20 3.43 -16.15 18.24
N TYR A 21 2.78 -16.37 17.11
CA TYR A 21 2.63 -17.66 16.44
C TYR A 21 3.53 -17.66 15.22
N ILE A 22 4.45 -18.63 15.16
CA ILE A 22 5.52 -18.68 14.17
C ILE A 22 5.42 -19.98 13.40
N TRP A 23 5.41 -19.89 12.07
CA TRP A 23 5.46 -21.06 11.19
C TRP A 23 6.89 -21.24 10.63
N SER A 24 7.46 -22.44 10.86
CA SER A 24 8.84 -22.76 10.50
C SER A 24 9.00 -23.08 9.00
N ASP A 25 9.40 -22.05 8.25
CA ASP A 25 10.00 -22.01 6.90
C ASP A 25 9.57 -22.99 5.78
N ASN A 26 8.91 -22.44 4.75
CA ASN A 26 8.74 -23.04 3.41
C ASN A 26 9.26 -22.11 2.26
N GLY A 27 10.14 -21.15 2.52
CA GLY A 27 10.80 -20.33 1.49
C GLY A 27 10.01 -19.18 0.85
N HIS A 28 8.77 -18.90 1.28
CA HIS A 28 7.87 -17.94 0.59
C HIS A 28 7.30 -16.78 1.43
N ASN A 29 7.74 -16.59 2.68
CA ASN A 29 7.24 -15.52 3.58
C ASN A 29 5.70 -15.49 3.72
N LEU A 30 5.08 -16.66 3.69
CA LEU A 30 3.67 -16.86 3.99
C LEU A 30 3.52 -17.47 5.38
N PHE A 31 2.35 -17.32 5.97
CA PHE A 31 1.94 -18.01 7.19
C PHE A 31 0.89 -19.05 6.82
N ASP A 32 1.06 -20.29 7.27
CA ASP A 32 0.12 -21.37 7.00
C ASP A 32 -0.89 -21.47 8.15
N TYR A 33 -2.13 -21.05 7.90
CA TYR A 33 -3.22 -21.06 8.87
C TYR A 33 -3.86 -22.45 9.05
N GLU A 34 -3.46 -23.44 8.24
CA GLU A 34 -3.89 -24.83 8.36
C GLU A 34 -2.82 -25.69 9.07
N SER A 35 -1.70 -25.10 9.48
CA SER A 35 -0.60 -25.85 10.09
C SER A 35 -0.82 -26.14 11.57
N ASP A 36 -0.73 -27.41 11.95
CA ASP A 36 -0.77 -27.83 13.36
C ASP A 36 0.58 -27.63 14.09
N SER A 37 1.65 -27.31 13.37
CA SER A 37 3.03 -27.24 13.89
C SER A 37 3.51 -25.80 14.17
N LEU A 38 2.63 -24.96 14.71
CA LEU A 38 2.94 -23.57 15.04
C LEU A 38 3.74 -23.46 16.35
N ILE A 39 4.85 -22.72 16.31
CA ILE A 39 5.61 -22.38 17.51
C ILE A 39 4.96 -21.16 18.16
N LYS A 40 4.44 -21.34 19.39
CA LYS A 40 3.86 -20.27 20.20
C LYS A 40 4.89 -19.70 21.17
N LYS A 41 5.14 -18.39 21.12
CA LYS A 41 6.01 -17.65 22.05
C LYS A 41 5.22 -16.56 22.75
N GLN A 42 5.38 -16.45 24.07
CA GLN A 42 4.73 -15.41 24.87
C GLN A 42 5.77 -14.44 25.42
N LEU A 43 5.52 -13.15 25.23
CA LEU A 43 6.38 -12.06 25.68
C LEU A 43 5.54 -11.11 26.53
N ASN A 44 5.94 -10.90 27.78
CA ASN A 44 5.22 -10.04 28.72
C ASN A 44 6.12 -8.87 29.12
N PHE A 45 5.68 -7.65 28.82
CA PHE A 45 6.42 -6.43 29.08
C PHE A 45 5.69 -5.61 30.13
N ASP A 46 6.35 -5.25 31.22
CA ASP A 46 5.80 -4.30 32.19
C ASP A 46 6.56 -2.97 32.08
N PHE A 47 5.85 -1.87 31.79
CA PHE A 47 6.40 -0.52 31.65
C PHE A 47 5.94 0.39 32.80
N GLN A 48 6.83 1.27 33.28
CA GLN A 48 6.49 2.31 34.25
C GLN A 48 6.00 3.57 33.51
N GLY A 49 4.76 3.99 33.78
CA GLY A 49 4.05 5.02 33.02
C GLY A 49 4.48 6.47 33.31
N ASN A 50 5.23 6.72 34.39
CA ASN A 50 5.46 8.09 34.87
C ASN A 50 6.38 8.99 34.00
N LYS A 51 6.90 8.54 32.85
CA LYS A 51 7.78 9.35 31.96
C LYS A 51 7.67 9.03 30.45
N LEU A 52 6.56 8.49 29.96
CA LEU A 52 6.48 7.95 28.60
C LEU A 52 5.54 8.77 27.70
N ILE A 53 5.98 9.95 27.28
CA ILE A 53 5.35 10.68 26.16
C ILE A 53 6.27 10.53 24.95
N ASN A 54 5.76 9.94 23.87
CA ASN A 54 6.42 9.76 22.57
C ASN A 54 7.80 9.08 22.61
N GLN A 55 8.02 8.19 23.58
CA GLN A 55 9.27 7.43 23.68
C GLN A 55 9.06 5.96 23.33
N ARG A 56 10.09 5.39 22.70
CA ARG A 56 10.23 3.95 22.51
C ARG A 56 10.24 3.25 23.87
N ILE A 57 9.28 2.36 24.11
CA ILE A 57 9.14 1.64 25.38
C ILE A 57 9.81 0.26 25.33
N GLY A 58 9.78 -0.40 24.17
CA GLY A 58 10.42 -1.70 23.95
C GLY A 58 10.34 -2.14 22.49
N ARG A 59 10.98 -3.25 22.17
CA ARG A 59 10.99 -3.84 20.83
C ARG A 59 10.88 -5.34 20.85
N VAL A 60 10.37 -5.88 19.75
CA VAL A 60 10.36 -7.31 19.44
C VAL A 60 11.36 -7.55 18.34
N VAL A 61 12.31 -8.44 18.59
CA VAL A 61 13.37 -8.81 17.65
C VAL A 61 13.32 -10.30 17.35
N GLN A 62 13.70 -10.67 16.14
CA GLN A 62 13.93 -12.04 15.71
C GLN A 62 15.42 -12.35 15.75
N LEU A 63 15.77 -13.51 16.28
CA LEU A 63 17.12 -14.08 16.21
C LEU A 63 16.97 -15.53 15.77
N ASP A 64 17.47 -15.85 14.58
CA ASP A 64 17.28 -17.16 13.94
C ASP A 64 15.78 -17.57 13.91
N ARG A 65 15.41 -18.58 14.70
CA ARG A 65 14.04 -19.11 14.83
C ARG A 65 13.30 -18.59 16.07
N ASP A 66 13.96 -17.83 16.93
CA ASP A 66 13.40 -17.30 18.16
C ASP A 66 12.97 -15.83 18.03
N ILE A 67 12.04 -15.44 18.89
CA ILE A 67 11.59 -14.06 19.04
C ILE A 67 11.84 -13.63 20.48
N LEU A 68 12.48 -12.48 20.62
CA LEU A 68 12.88 -11.90 21.89
C LEU A 68 12.27 -10.52 22.09
N ALA A 69 11.99 -10.23 23.34
CA ALA A 69 11.56 -8.93 23.82
C ALA A 69 12.77 -8.19 24.39
N LEU A 70 13.08 -7.02 23.85
CA LEU A 70 14.19 -6.18 24.35
C LEU A 70 13.67 -4.83 24.83
N THR A 71 14.19 -4.35 25.95
CA THR A 71 13.98 -2.97 26.38
C THR A 71 14.80 -2.01 25.50
N LYS A 72 14.54 -0.70 25.64
CA LYS A 72 15.23 0.35 24.86
C LYS A 72 16.76 0.32 24.92
N ASN A 73 17.35 -0.23 25.99
CA ASN A 73 18.80 -0.25 26.19
C ASN A 73 19.45 -1.61 25.91
N GLU A 74 18.65 -2.65 25.65
CA GLU A 74 19.14 -4.02 25.47
C GLU A 74 19.30 -4.33 23.98
N VAL A 75 20.44 -4.92 23.62
CA VAL A 75 20.79 -5.34 22.25
C VAL A 75 21.30 -6.77 22.29
N VAL A 76 20.91 -7.59 21.33
CA VAL A 76 21.49 -8.91 21.08
C VAL A 76 22.18 -8.89 19.72
N ARG A 77 23.33 -9.56 19.59
CA ARG A 77 24.06 -9.67 18.31
C ARG A 77 23.18 -10.36 17.27
N ASN A 78 23.31 -9.96 16.00
CA ASN A 78 22.57 -10.52 14.85
C ASN A 78 21.03 -10.42 14.94
N GLN A 79 20.50 -9.56 15.82
CA GLN A 79 19.06 -9.36 15.92
C GLN A 79 18.49 -8.69 14.65
N LYS A 80 17.35 -9.18 14.16
CA LYS A 80 16.49 -8.47 13.21
C LYS A 80 15.31 -7.87 13.97
N GLU A 81 15.21 -6.54 13.97
CA GLU A 81 14.03 -5.88 14.55
C GLU A 81 12.77 -6.20 13.73
N ILE A 82 11.70 -6.62 14.39
CA ILE A 82 10.39 -6.90 13.77
C ILE A 82 9.51 -5.66 13.91
N PHE A 83 9.37 -5.16 15.15
CA PHE A 83 8.65 -3.92 15.44
C PHE A 83 9.00 -3.38 16.82
N GLU A 84 8.62 -2.14 17.08
CA GLU A 84 8.74 -1.48 18.37
C GLU A 84 7.41 -0.96 18.88
N PHE A 85 7.34 -0.78 20.20
CA PHE A 85 6.22 -0.14 20.86
C PHE A 85 6.57 1.32 21.15
N ARG A 86 5.67 2.22 20.76
CA ARG A 86 5.72 3.64 21.10
C ARG A 86 4.52 3.97 21.97
N SER A 87 4.77 4.63 23.09
CA SER A 87 3.69 5.04 24.00
C SER A 87 3.33 6.49 23.78
N ASN A 88 2.03 6.76 23.76
CA ASN A 88 1.43 8.08 23.92
C ASN A 88 0.55 8.09 25.19
N GLN A 89 -0.04 9.23 25.55
CA GLN A 89 -0.92 9.38 26.71
C GLN A 89 -2.22 8.54 26.58
N GLN A 90 -2.67 8.29 25.35
CA GLN A 90 -3.96 7.66 25.09
C GLN A 90 -3.86 6.23 24.55
N PHE A 91 -2.75 5.88 23.89
CA PHE A 91 -2.58 4.60 23.20
C PHE A 91 -1.13 4.15 23.19
N ILE A 92 -0.93 2.85 22.94
CA ILE A 92 0.34 2.27 22.53
C ILE A 92 0.25 1.93 21.05
N GLU A 93 1.23 2.37 20.28
CA GLU A 93 1.35 2.15 18.85
C GLU A 93 2.43 1.11 18.55
N LEU A 94 2.13 0.22 17.61
CA LEU A 94 3.13 -0.65 16.99
C LEU A 94 3.74 0.08 15.80
N TYR A 95 5.06 0.25 15.83
CA TYR A 95 5.79 0.94 14.78
C TYR A 95 6.82 0.01 14.15
N ASN A 96 6.96 0.12 12.82
CA ASN A 96 8.02 -0.54 12.07
C ASN A 96 8.61 0.46 11.06
N SER A 97 9.93 0.64 11.09
CA SER A 97 10.65 1.52 10.15
C SER A 97 10.89 0.88 8.79
N LYS A 98 10.76 -0.45 8.68
CA LYS A 98 11.02 -1.19 7.43
C LYS A 98 9.72 -1.49 6.69
N ILE A 99 9.64 -1.02 5.45
CA ILE A 99 8.48 -1.20 4.55
C ILE A 99 8.23 -2.70 4.25
N ASP A 100 9.29 -3.50 4.13
CA ASP A 100 9.19 -4.93 3.78
C ASP A 100 8.46 -5.78 4.83
N ASP A 101 8.41 -5.30 6.07
CA ASP A 101 7.80 -5.97 7.22
C ASP A 101 6.49 -5.26 7.62
N ALA A 102 5.70 -4.84 6.62
CA ALA A 102 4.40 -4.23 6.83
C ALA A 102 3.45 -5.09 7.68
N PHE A 103 2.60 -4.44 8.46
CA PHE A 103 1.58 -5.09 9.28
C PHE A 103 0.32 -5.39 8.46
N TRP A 104 -0.16 -6.62 8.56
CA TRP A 104 -1.35 -7.09 7.86
C TRP A 104 -2.42 -7.52 8.84
N LYS A 105 -3.63 -6.97 8.69
CA LYS A 105 -4.82 -7.47 9.36
C LYS A 105 -5.17 -8.83 8.79
N VAL A 106 -5.46 -9.77 9.67
CA VAL A 106 -5.83 -11.14 9.29
C VAL A 106 -7.33 -11.24 9.17
N ILE A 107 -7.82 -11.43 7.94
CA ILE A 107 -9.24 -11.67 7.65
C ILE A 107 -9.41 -13.19 7.57
N ARG A 108 -10.19 -13.73 8.50
CA ARG A 108 -10.51 -15.16 8.59
C ARG A 108 -11.74 -15.36 9.49
N PRO A 109 -12.66 -16.27 9.13
CA PRO A 109 -13.80 -16.58 9.98
C PRO A 109 -13.35 -17.02 11.38
N VAL A 110 -13.86 -16.39 12.43
CA VAL A 110 -13.49 -16.64 13.84
C VAL A 110 -13.73 -18.10 14.23
N GLN A 111 -14.74 -18.74 13.66
CA GLN A 111 -15.05 -20.17 13.92
C GLN A 111 -13.99 -21.13 13.35
N SER A 112 -13.14 -20.66 12.43
CA SER A 112 -12.15 -21.47 11.72
C SER A 112 -10.72 -21.27 12.22
N SER A 113 -10.54 -20.51 13.31
CA SER A 113 -9.23 -20.14 13.82
C SER A 113 -9.26 -19.83 15.32
N ASP A 114 -8.34 -20.44 16.07
CA ASP A 114 -8.08 -20.07 17.47
C ASP A 114 -7.39 -18.71 17.63
N LEU A 115 -6.93 -18.11 16.51
CA LEU A 115 -6.36 -16.77 16.46
C LEU A 115 -7.48 -15.73 16.40
N PRO A 116 -7.35 -14.59 17.10
CA PRO A 116 -8.30 -13.49 17.02
C PRO A 116 -8.20 -12.83 15.64
N THR A 117 -9.03 -13.28 14.70
CA THR A 117 -9.10 -12.77 13.33
C THR A 117 -10.31 -11.86 13.15
N LEU A 118 -10.39 -11.18 12.00
CA LEU A 118 -11.57 -10.43 11.60
C LEU A 118 -12.37 -11.27 10.61
N ASP A 119 -13.67 -11.45 10.83
CA ASP A 119 -14.52 -12.19 9.88
C ASP A 119 -14.55 -11.49 8.51
N LYS A 120 -14.67 -10.16 8.53
CA LYS A 120 -14.78 -9.31 7.34
C LYS A 120 -14.08 -7.97 7.51
N GLN A 121 -13.70 -7.36 6.40
CA GLN A 121 -13.09 -6.04 6.38
C GLN A 121 -13.68 -5.17 5.27
N LYS A 122 -14.13 -3.95 5.63
CA LYS A 122 -14.55 -2.94 4.66
C LYS A 122 -13.35 -2.49 3.83
N LEU A 123 -13.52 -2.43 2.52
CA LEU A 123 -12.53 -1.92 1.58
C LEU A 123 -12.87 -0.48 1.18
N SER A 124 -11.85 0.35 1.11
CA SER A 124 -11.87 1.73 0.62
C SER A 124 -10.84 1.91 -0.50
N ILE A 125 -10.90 3.05 -1.20
CA ILE A 125 -9.84 3.44 -2.13
C ILE A 125 -8.49 3.38 -1.41
N ASN A 126 -7.47 2.87 -2.09
CA ASN A 126 -6.12 2.56 -1.61
C ASN A 126 -6.00 1.38 -0.63
N SER A 127 -7.09 0.66 -0.33
CA SER A 127 -6.98 -0.59 0.41
C SER A 127 -6.11 -1.59 -0.34
N ILE A 128 -5.13 -2.18 0.35
CA ILE A 128 -4.25 -3.20 -0.21
C ILE A 128 -4.60 -4.56 0.41
N ILE A 129 -4.97 -5.49 -0.45
CA ILE A 129 -5.32 -6.87 -0.11
C ILE A 129 -4.15 -7.76 -0.51
N LYS A 130 -3.81 -8.76 0.29
CA LYS A 130 -2.79 -9.76 -0.03
C LYS A 130 -3.38 -11.16 0.10
N LEU A 131 -3.33 -11.92 -0.99
CA LEU A 131 -3.77 -13.30 -1.10
C LEU A 131 -2.55 -14.15 -1.49
N GLY A 132 -1.95 -14.82 -0.51
CA GLY A 132 -0.66 -15.49 -0.71
C GLY A 132 0.43 -14.52 -1.21
N ARG A 133 0.99 -14.81 -2.40
CA ARG A 133 2.06 -14.02 -3.07
C ARG A 133 1.53 -12.92 -4.01
N VAL A 134 0.23 -12.78 -4.09
CA VAL A 134 -0.47 -11.81 -4.94
C VAL A 134 -1.01 -10.67 -4.06
N ARG A 135 -0.96 -9.44 -4.57
CA ARG A 135 -1.55 -8.27 -3.93
C ARG A 135 -2.53 -7.60 -4.88
N PHE A 136 -3.64 -7.12 -4.32
CA PHE A 136 -4.56 -6.22 -5.00
C PHE A 136 -4.55 -4.85 -4.33
N THR A 137 -4.64 -3.80 -5.12
CA THR A 137 -4.85 -2.44 -4.62
C THR A 137 -6.15 -1.93 -5.20
N VAL A 138 -7.09 -1.51 -4.34
CA VAL A 138 -8.32 -0.85 -4.77
C VAL A 138 -7.95 0.56 -5.25
N LEU A 139 -8.07 0.82 -6.55
CA LEU A 139 -7.70 2.12 -7.12
C LEU A 139 -8.89 3.08 -7.13
N TYR A 140 -10.07 2.57 -7.49
CA TYR A 140 -11.28 3.38 -7.61
C TYR A 140 -12.52 2.48 -7.66
N TYR A 141 -13.69 3.06 -7.41
CA TYR A 141 -14.97 2.43 -7.69
C TYR A 141 -16.04 3.51 -7.91
N SER A 142 -17.05 3.18 -8.71
CA SER A 142 -18.25 3.99 -8.90
C SER A 142 -19.48 3.12 -8.71
N PHE A 143 -20.48 3.66 -8.01
CA PHE A 143 -21.83 3.09 -7.91
C PHE A 143 -22.85 3.90 -8.73
N ALA A 144 -22.39 4.87 -9.51
CA ALA A 144 -23.24 5.70 -10.35
C ALA A 144 -23.29 5.15 -11.77
N TYR A 145 -24.43 5.37 -12.44
CA TYR A 145 -24.54 5.25 -13.88
C TYR A 145 -24.17 6.60 -14.50
N GLU A 146 -23.25 6.59 -15.45
CA GLU A 146 -23.01 7.74 -16.32
C GLU A 146 -24.12 7.72 -17.40
N PHE A 147 -25.11 8.59 -17.23
CA PHE A 147 -26.13 8.83 -18.26
C PHE A 147 -25.52 9.71 -19.35
N ASP A 148 -25.65 9.28 -20.60
CA ASP A 148 -25.32 10.11 -21.77
C ASP A 148 -26.41 11.19 -21.93
N ASP A 149 -26.40 12.22 -21.08
CA ASP A 149 -27.21 13.44 -21.28
C ASP A 149 -26.59 14.36 -22.35
N LYS A 150 -25.94 13.76 -23.34
CA LYS A 150 -25.65 14.40 -24.62
C LYS A 150 -26.34 13.60 -25.72
N ALA A 151 -27.63 13.88 -25.88
CA ALA A 151 -28.07 14.25 -27.21
C ALA A 151 -27.08 15.31 -27.70
N ILE A 152 -26.09 14.89 -28.49
CA ILE A 152 -25.31 15.79 -29.33
C ILE A 152 -26.38 16.42 -30.23
N PRO A 153 -26.72 17.72 -30.12
CA PRO A 153 -27.40 18.37 -31.23
C PRO A 153 -26.50 18.14 -32.46
N ASP A 154 -27.10 17.86 -33.62
CA ASP A 154 -26.44 17.62 -34.91
C ASP A 154 -25.59 18.81 -35.43
N GLU A 155 -24.78 19.43 -34.57
CA GLU A 155 -23.83 20.51 -34.82
C GLU A 155 -22.40 20.12 -34.41
N ILE A 156 -22.06 18.82 -34.47
CA ILE A 156 -20.66 18.35 -34.44
C ILE A 156 -20.32 17.72 -35.81
N GLU A 157 -20.50 18.50 -36.88
CA GLU A 157 -19.72 18.31 -38.11
C GLU A 157 -18.60 19.36 -38.26
N ASP A 158 -18.38 20.26 -37.28
CA ASP A 158 -17.39 21.35 -37.41
C ASP A 158 -16.24 21.34 -36.37
N ILE A 159 -16.07 20.31 -35.52
CA ILE A 159 -14.92 20.23 -34.58
C ILE A 159 -13.62 19.71 -35.26
N ASN A 160 -13.66 19.30 -36.53
CA ASN A 160 -12.44 18.97 -37.28
C ASN A 160 -11.74 20.19 -37.93
N LYS A 161 -12.16 21.42 -37.63
CA LYS A 161 -11.32 22.60 -37.85
C LYS A 161 -10.51 22.86 -36.57
N LEU A 162 -9.44 22.08 -36.42
CA LEU A 162 -8.34 22.44 -35.52
C LEU A 162 -7.89 23.85 -35.94
N ASN A 163 -8.13 24.85 -35.09
CA ASN A 163 -7.49 26.16 -35.26
C ASN A 163 -5.98 25.92 -35.27
N ASP A 164 -5.30 26.36 -36.33
CA ASP A 164 -3.83 26.27 -36.51
C ASP A 164 -3.03 27.00 -35.40
N SER A 165 -3.68 27.61 -34.40
CA SER A 165 -3.08 28.48 -33.38
C SER A 165 -2.64 27.79 -32.08
N ASP A 166 -2.96 26.51 -31.84
CA ASP A 166 -2.64 25.81 -30.58
C ASP A 166 -1.41 24.88 -30.64
N TYR A 167 -0.77 24.82 -31.81
CA TYR A 167 0.46 24.06 -31.99
C TYR A 167 1.66 24.90 -31.65
N PHE A 168 2.54 24.35 -30.82
CA PHE A 168 3.88 24.92 -30.63
C PHE A 168 4.91 24.01 -31.30
N GLU A 169 5.70 24.61 -32.18
CA GLU A 169 6.82 23.92 -32.83
C GLU A 169 8.00 23.81 -31.85
N SER A 170 8.46 22.59 -31.62
CA SER A 170 9.59 22.32 -30.73
C SER A 170 10.88 22.07 -31.51
N LYS A 171 12.02 22.36 -30.87
CA LYS A 171 13.35 21.97 -31.38
C LYS A 171 13.57 20.45 -31.37
N VAL A 172 12.73 19.70 -30.67
CA VAL A 172 12.80 18.23 -30.59
C VAL A 172 11.71 17.57 -31.45
N GLN A 173 11.95 16.32 -31.85
CA GLN A 173 10.99 15.52 -32.62
C GLN A 173 10.54 14.30 -31.84
N CYS A 174 9.29 13.88 -32.04
CA CYS A 174 8.76 12.69 -31.38
C CYS A 174 9.38 11.44 -31.99
N ARG A 175 9.94 10.55 -31.17
CA ARG A 175 10.50 9.27 -31.64
C ARG A 175 9.52 8.42 -32.45
N PHE A 176 8.23 8.46 -32.12
CA PHE A 176 7.23 7.61 -32.76
C PHE A 176 6.65 8.17 -34.06
N CYS A 177 6.16 9.42 -34.07
CA CYS A 177 5.55 10.02 -35.27
C CYS A 177 6.46 10.98 -36.04
N LEU A 178 7.67 11.25 -35.55
CA LEU A 178 8.67 12.16 -36.14
C LEU A 178 8.21 13.63 -36.29
N SER A 179 7.03 13.99 -35.78
CA SER A 179 6.56 15.37 -35.74
C SER A 179 7.28 16.20 -34.67
N LYS A 180 7.47 17.49 -34.95
CA LYS A 180 7.97 18.53 -34.02
C LYS A 180 6.86 19.35 -33.38
N LEU A 181 5.61 19.16 -33.82
CA LEU A 181 4.45 19.89 -33.32
C LEU A 181 3.89 19.20 -32.08
N ALA A 182 3.68 19.97 -31.02
CA ALA A 182 2.97 19.51 -29.83
C ALA A 182 1.80 20.43 -29.49
N THR A 183 0.84 19.89 -28.75
CA THR A 183 -0.32 20.63 -28.23
C THR A 183 -0.40 20.48 -26.72
N ILE A 184 -1.28 21.26 -26.09
CA ILE A 184 -1.58 21.10 -24.67
C ILE A 184 -2.12 19.70 -24.38
N GLU A 185 -2.97 19.14 -25.24
CA GLU A 185 -3.53 17.79 -25.03
C GLU A 185 -2.56 16.66 -25.36
N ASN A 186 -1.59 16.92 -26.24
CA ASN A 186 -0.60 15.94 -26.68
C ASN A 186 0.84 16.49 -26.56
N PRO A 187 1.32 16.77 -25.34
CA PRO A 187 2.63 17.38 -25.14
C PRO A 187 3.77 16.38 -25.35
N PHE A 188 4.98 16.92 -25.54
CA PHE A 188 6.22 16.13 -25.46
C PHE A 188 6.49 15.69 -24.02
N ILE A 189 6.85 14.43 -23.86
CA ILE A 189 7.26 13.83 -22.59
C ILE A 189 8.59 13.07 -22.74
N SER A 190 9.30 12.96 -21.62
CA SER A 190 10.48 12.10 -21.48
C SER A 190 10.17 10.97 -20.50
N PRO A 191 9.66 9.82 -20.98
CA PRO A 191 9.07 8.81 -20.10
C PRO A 191 10.08 7.84 -19.49
N CYS A 192 11.34 7.88 -19.92
CA CYS A 192 12.40 6.96 -19.48
C CYS A 192 13.77 7.65 -19.50
N LYS A 193 14.84 6.90 -19.16
CA LYS A 193 16.22 7.40 -19.09
C LYS A 193 16.99 7.34 -20.42
N CYS A 194 16.29 7.29 -21.56
CA CYS A 194 16.99 7.34 -22.85
C CYS A 194 17.68 8.70 -23.05
N ALA A 195 18.77 8.72 -23.82
CA ALA A 195 19.57 9.92 -24.08
C ALA A 195 19.36 10.44 -25.51
N GLY A 196 19.65 11.72 -25.75
CA GLY A 196 19.50 12.34 -27.07
C GLY A 196 18.05 12.54 -27.49
N SER A 197 17.80 12.63 -28.79
CA SER A 197 16.47 12.90 -29.37
C SER A 197 15.47 11.76 -29.14
N ILE A 198 15.95 10.52 -28.93
CA ILE A 198 15.10 9.34 -28.78
C ILE A 198 14.29 9.31 -27.47
N LYS A 199 14.63 10.18 -26.52
CA LYS A 199 13.93 10.28 -25.22
C LYS A 199 12.59 11.01 -25.33
N PHE A 200 12.40 11.85 -26.34
CA PHE A 200 11.22 12.69 -26.49
C PHE A 200 10.14 11.97 -27.31
N VAL A 201 8.96 11.86 -26.73
CA VAL A 201 7.77 11.27 -27.38
C VAL A 201 6.54 12.11 -27.06
N HIS A 202 5.58 12.15 -27.96
CA HIS A 202 4.25 12.64 -27.63
C HIS A 202 3.55 11.69 -26.66
N LEU A 203 2.77 12.26 -25.73
CA LEU A 203 1.95 11.49 -24.79
C LEU A 203 1.06 10.48 -25.52
N LYS A 204 0.26 10.91 -26.50
CA LYS A 204 -0.69 10.04 -27.22
C LYS A 204 0.03 9.00 -28.07
N CYS A 205 1.21 9.32 -28.62
CA CYS A 205 2.01 8.33 -29.33
C CYS A 205 2.53 7.23 -28.40
N LEU A 206 3.00 7.58 -27.19
CA LEU A 206 3.39 6.59 -26.19
C LEU A 206 2.18 5.76 -25.71
N GLN A 207 1.04 6.40 -25.44
CA GLN A 207 -0.21 5.71 -25.08
C GLN A 207 -0.62 4.70 -26.16
N ASN A 208 -0.61 5.11 -27.44
CA ASN A 208 -0.95 4.23 -28.55
C ASN A 208 0.01 3.03 -28.66
N TRP A 209 1.32 3.27 -28.51
CA TRP A 209 2.32 2.20 -28.49
C TRP A 209 2.13 1.26 -27.29
N LEU A 210 1.84 1.77 -26.09
CA LEU A 210 1.55 0.95 -24.91
C LEU A 210 0.25 0.15 -25.06
N ASN A 211 -0.78 0.77 -25.64
CA ASN A 211 -2.06 0.13 -25.91
C ASN A 211 -1.93 -0.97 -26.97
N SER A 212 -0.99 -0.85 -27.92
CA SER A 212 -0.69 -1.95 -28.86
C SER A 212 -0.04 -3.17 -28.18
N GLN A 213 0.56 -2.99 -26.99
CA GLN A 213 1.14 -4.06 -26.17
C GLN A 213 0.18 -4.56 -25.09
N LEU A 214 -0.98 -3.92 -24.94
CA LEU A 214 -1.99 -4.25 -23.96
C LEU A 214 -2.72 -5.52 -24.37
N LYS A 215 -2.84 -6.45 -23.43
CA LYS A 215 -3.66 -7.64 -23.60
C LYS A 215 -4.87 -7.54 -22.69
N THR A 216 -6.00 -8.02 -23.20
CA THR A 216 -7.27 -8.01 -22.49
C THR A 216 -7.80 -9.43 -22.33
N LYS A 217 -8.27 -9.76 -21.14
CA LYS A 217 -9.04 -10.98 -20.87
C LYS A 217 -10.34 -10.57 -20.19
N ALA A 218 -11.48 -10.91 -20.79
CA ALA A 218 -12.79 -10.64 -20.21
C ALA A 218 -13.50 -11.95 -19.88
N GLN A 219 -14.00 -12.07 -18.66
CA GLN A 219 -14.79 -13.21 -18.21
C GLN A 219 -15.73 -12.76 -17.09
N ASN A 220 -17.00 -13.19 -17.13
CA ASN A 220 -17.98 -12.96 -16.06
C ASN A 220 -18.10 -11.48 -15.64
N GLY A 221 -18.13 -10.51 -16.56
CA GLY A 221 -18.18 -9.08 -16.20
C GLY A 221 -16.91 -8.56 -15.50
N VAL A 222 -15.80 -9.29 -15.62
CA VAL A 222 -14.48 -8.87 -15.15
C VAL A 222 -13.55 -8.78 -16.35
N THR A 223 -12.97 -7.61 -16.57
CA THR A 223 -12.00 -7.34 -17.63
C THR A 223 -10.62 -7.09 -17.01
N LEU A 224 -9.66 -7.95 -17.33
CA LEU A 224 -8.26 -7.79 -16.98
C LEU A 224 -7.49 -7.16 -18.15
N TYR A 225 -6.99 -5.96 -17.92
CA TYR A 225 -6.00 -5.29 -18.76
C TYR A 225 -4.61 -5.57 -18.20
N TYR A 226 -3.70 -6.12 -19.00
CA TYR A 226 -2.34 -6.41 -18.53
C TYR A 226 -1.31 -6.13 -19.62
N TRP A 227 -0.13 -5.69 -19.17
CA TRP A 227 1.00 -5.37 -20.05
C TRP A 227 2.13 -6.34 -19.79
N ARG A 228 2.71 -6.86 -20.86
CA ARG A 228 3.88 -7.74 -20.78
C ARG A 228 5.09 -7.06 -20.14
N SER A 229 5.26 -5.77 -20.40
CA SER A 229 6.33 -4.96 -19.81
C SER A 229 6.03 -3.47 -19.98
N MET A 230 5.84 -2.75 -18.87
CA MET A 230 5.76 -1.28 -18.84
C MET A 230 7.17 -0.65 -18.77
N LYS A 231 8.11 -1.19 -19.55
CA LYS A 231 9.52 -0.76 -19.58
C LYS A 231 9.90 -0.30 -20.97
N CYS A 232 10.81 0.65 -21.04
CA CYS A 232 11.39 1.09 -22.29
C CYS A 232 12.07 -0.05 -23.03
N GLU A 233 11.78 -0.20 -24.31
CA GLU A 233 12.38 -1.24 -25.15
C GLU A 233 13.88 -1.05 -25.36
N LEU A 234 14.38 0.19 -25.23
CA LEU A 234 15.80 0.54 -25.37
C LEU A 234 16.53 0.46 -24.04
N CYS A 235 16.18 1.32 -23.08
CA CYS A 235 16.91 1.41 -21.81
C CYS A 235 16.41 0.46 -20.71
N LYS A 236 15.33 -0.30 -20.95
CA LYS A 236 14.73 -1.27 -20.03
C LYS A 236 14.23 -0.71 -18.68
N VAL A 237 14.28 0.61 -18.49
CA VAL A 237 13.73 1.29 -17.31
C VAL A 237 12.20 1.35 -17.40
N ALA A 238 11.50 1.17 -16.28
CA ALA A 238 10.05 1.35 -16.20
C ALA A 238 9.66 2.77 -16.61
N TYR A 239 8.61 2.90 -17.41
CA TYR A 239 8.12 4.21 -17.82
C TYR A 239 7.55 4.97 -16.62
N LYS A 240 7.81 6.28 -16.56
CA LYS A 240 7.06 7.19 -15.69
C LYS A 240 5.61 7.17 -16.14
N THR A 241 4.66 6.99 -15.22
CA THR A 241 3.25 6.76 -15.56
C THR A 241 2.38 8.00 -15.51
N SER A 242 2.83 9.04 -14.82
CA SER A 242 2.16 10.33 -14.74
C SER A 242 3.11 11.47 -15.11
N PHE A 243 2.59 12.43 -15.86
CA PHE A 243 3.32 13.61 -16.33
C PHE A 243 2.54 14.85 -15.96
N LYS A 244 3.25 15.93 -15.64
CA LYS A 244 2.65 17.25 -15.45
C LYS A 244 3.13 18.14 -16.58
N PHE A 245 2.20 18.85 -17.20
CA PHE A 245 2.51 19.86 -18.20
C PHE A 245 1.56 21.03 -17.98
N LYS A 246 2.14 22.21 -17.73
CA LYS A 246 1.41 23.39 -17.22
C LYS A 246 0.56 23.01 -15.99
N GLN A 247 -0.74 23.30 -16.01
CA GLN A 247 -1.69 23.01 -14.94
C GLN A 247 -2.27 21.58 -15.01
N PHE A 248 -1.93 20.81 -16.04
CA PHE A 248 -2.57 19.52 -16.32
C PHE A 248 -1.71 18.34 -15.91
N GLN A 249 -2.37 17.30 -15.40
CA GLN A 249 -1.75 16.01 -15.10
C GLN A 249 -2.25 14.95 -16.09
N TYR A 250 -1.31 14.25 -16.72
CA TYR A 250 -1.54 13.25 -17.75
C TYR A 250 -1.08 11.88 -17.26
N ASN A 251 -1.70 10.81 -17.76
CA ASN A 251 -1.33 9.43 -17.47
C ASN A 251 -1.11 8.64 -18.76
N ILE A 252 -0.16 7.68 -18.75
CA ILE A 252 0.17 6.89 -19.95
C ILE A 252 -0.76 5.69 -20.19
N CYS A 253 -1.59 5.36 -19.19
CA CYS A 253 -2.58 4.30 -19.31
C CYS A 253 -3.94 4.96 -19.51
N ASP A 254 -4.56 4.66 -20.66
CA ASP A 254 -5.89 5.12 -21.04
C ASP A 254 -6.80 3.90 -21.05
N ILE A 255 -7.50 3.66 -19.92
CA ILE A 255 -8.47 2.57 -19.81
C ILE A 255 -9.87 3.17 -19.88
N ASN A 256 -10.67 2.65 -20.82
CA ASN A 256 -12.08 3.00 -20.93
C ASN A 256 -12.80 2.61 -19.64
N LYS A 257 -13.33 3.61 -18.93
CA LYS A 257 -14.15 3.39 -17.74
C LYS A 257 -15.52 2.86 -18.18
N PRO A 258 -16.07 1.85 -17.49
CA PRO A 258 -17.46 1.46 -17.70
C PRO A 258 -18.39 2.63 -17.38
N LYS A 259 -19.45 2.80 -18.19
CA LYS A 259 -20.56 3.74 -17.90
C LYS A 259 -21.44 3.26 -16.74
N GLU A 260 -21.38 1.98 -16.42
CA GLU A 260 -22.13 1.34 -15.34
C GLU A 260 -21.28 1.21 -14.07
N PRO A 261 -21.87 0.97 -12.88
CA PRO A 261 -21.13 0.74 -11.65
C PRO A 261 -19.98 -0.25 -11.79
N TYR A 262 -18.79 0.12 -11.31
CA TYR A 262 -17.58 -0.69 -11.46
C TYR A 262 -16.63 -0.58 -10.27
N LEU A 263 -15.79 -1.61 -10.09
CA LEU A 263 -14.66 -1.64 -9.17
C LEU A 263 -13.37 -1.80 -9.96
N LEU A 264 -12.40 -0.92 -9.72
CA LEU A 264 -11.07 -0.96 -10.33
C LEU A 264 -10.03 -1.41 -9.31
N MET A 265 -9.34 -2.51 -9.61
CA MET A 265 -8.25 -3.03 -8.79
C MET A 265 -6.99 -3.26 -9.60
N GLN A 266 -5.84 -2.90 -9.05
CA GLN A 266 -4.54 -3.29 -9.59
C GLN A 266 -4.08 -4.61 -9.01
N ILE A 267 -3.62 -5.54 -9.84
CA ILE A 267 -2.92 -6.74 -9.38
C ILE A 267 -1.40 -6.55 -9.47
N ASN A 268 -0.74 -6.89 -8.36
CA ASN A 268 0.71 -6.85 -8.22
C ASN A 268 1.20 -8.21 -7.71
N HIS A 269 2.27 -8.71 -8.30
CA HIS A 269 2.93 -9.95 -7.87
C HIS A 269 4.18 -9.64 -7.06
N SER A 270 4.48 -10.48 -6.07
CA SER A 270 5.77 -10.40 -5.33
C SER A 270 6.98 -10.67 -6.22
N ASP A 271 6.81 -11.51 -7.26
CA ASP A 271 7.79 -11.69 -8.31
C ASP A 271 7.74 -10.51 -9.29
N LYS A 272 8.80 -9.71 -9.31
CA LYS A 272 8.94 -8.53 -10.19
C LYS A 272 8.94 -8.89 -11.69
N ASN A 273 9.09 -10.17 -12.03
CA ASN A 273 9.03 -10.67 -13.41
C ASN A 273 7.61 -11.03 -13.85
N LYS A 274 6.66 -11.17 -12.91
CA LYS A 274 5.26 -11.42 -13.26
C LYS A 274 4.58 -10.10 -13.66
N GLU A 275 3.79 -10.18 -14.71
CA GLU A 275 3.12 -9.06 -15.35
C GLU A 275 2.13 -8.38 -14.37
N GLN A 276 2.13 -7.04 -14.34
CA GLN A 276 1.14 -6.26 -13.61
C GLN A 276 -0.13 -6.12 -14.46
N GLY A 277 -1.27 -5.95 -13.79
CA GLY A 277 -2.54 -5.79 -14.48
C GLY A 277 -3.55 -4.95 -13.72
N LEU A 278 -4.63 -4.60 -14.40
CA LEU A 278 -5.75 -3.81 -13.91
C LEU A 278 -7.03 -4.58 -14.20
N TYR A 279 -7.75 -4.91 -13.13
CA TYR A 279 -9.06 -5.52 -13.16
C TYR A 279 -10.12 -4.42 -13.12
N VAL A 280 -10.92 -4.33 -14.18
CA VAL A 280 -12.17 -3.57 -14.24
C VAL A 280 -13.30 -4.57 -14.03
N ILE A 281 -14.03 -4.43 -12.92
CA ILE A 281 -15.10 -5.35 -12.53
C ILE A 281 -16.42 -4.60 -12.62
N GLU A 282 -17.27 -5.02 -13.53
CA GLU A 282 -18.64 -4.51 -13.65
C GLU A 282 -19.47 -5.02 -12.47
N LEU A 283 -20.18 -4.12 -11.80
CA LEU A 283 -20.95 -4.40 -10.59
C LEU A 283 -22.45 -4.57 -10.88
N LYS A 284 -22.87 -4.43 -12.13
CA LYS A 284 -24.27 -4.62 -12.52
C LYS A 284 -24.71 -6.04 -12.14
N ASN A 285 -25.68 -6.12 -11.25
CA ASN A 285 -26.23 -7.36 -10.70
C ASN A 285 -25.19 -8.29 -10.02
N LYS A 286 -24.09 -7.72 -9.51
CA LYS A 286 -23.11 -8.48 -8.72
C LYS A 286 -23.19 -8.13 -7.25
N ASP A 287 -23.48 -9.14 -6.44
CA ASP A 287 -23.44 -9.05 -4.97
C ASP A 287 -22.15 -9.64 -4.41
N ILE A 288 -21.49 -10.54 -5.16
CA ILE A 288 -20.29 -11.26 -4.72
C ILE A 288 -19.30 -11.36 -5.88
N ILE A 289 -18.04 -11.07 -5.61
CA ILE A 289 -16.91 -11.27 -6.52
C ILE A 289 -15.99 -12.32 -5.89
N LYS A 290 -15.93 -13.52 -6.48
CA LYS A 290 -15.11 -14.64 -6.00
C LYS A 290 -13.69 -14.54 -6.56
N ILE A 291 -12.70 -14.72 -5.68
CA ILE A 291 -11.28 -14.67 -6.03
C ILE A 291 -10.63 -15.99 -5.63
N GLY A 292 -9.92 -16.61 -6.58
CA GLY A 292 -9.33 -17.92 -6.36
C GLY A 292 -8.57 -18.46 -7.56
N ARG A 293 -8.06 -19.70 -7.47
CA ARG A 293 -7.27 -20.33 -8.55
C ARG A 293 -8.11 -21.10 -9.56
N THR A 294 -9.35 -21.43 -9.22
CA THR A 294 -10.25 -22.23 -10.07
C THR A 294 -11.06 -21.35 -11.03
N GLN A 295 -11.63 -21.99 -12.07
CA GLN A 295 -12.30 -21.30 -13.17
C GLN A 295 -13.72 -20.81 -12.85
N ASP A 296 -14.27 -21.26 -11.73
CA ASP A 296 -15.55 -20.84 -11.15
C ASP A 296 -15.46 -19.49 -10.40
N CYS A 297 -14.25 -18.98 -10.17
CA CYS A 297 -14.03 -17.66 -9.59
C CYS A 297 -14.14 -16.56 -10.66
N ASP A 298 -14.74 -15.42 -10.29
CA ASP A 298 -14.78 -14.22 -11.14
C ASP A 298 -13.36 -13.71 -11.46
N ILE A 299 -12.48 -13.73 -10.46
CA ILE A 299 -11.06 -13.40 -10.60
C ILE A 299 -10.25 -14.68 -10.43
N LYS A 300 -9.87 -15.29 -11.56
CA LYS A 300 -8.99 -16.46 -11.60
C LYS A 300 -7.52 -16.06 -11.53
N LEU A 301 -6.82 -16.57 -10.51
CA LEU A 301 -5.40 -16.37 -10.28
C LEU A 301 -4.59 -17.63 -10.57
N HIS A 302 -3.45 -17.49 -11.22
CA HIS A 302 -2.58 -18.61 -11.58
C HIS A 302 -1.49 -18.91 -10.54
N ASP A 303 -1.52 -18.28 -9.35
CA ASP A 303 -0.49 -18.49 -8.33
C ASP A 303 -0.85 -19.63 -7.38
N ILE A 304 0.07 -20.59 -7.18
CA ILE A 304 -0.13 -21.76 -6.32
C ILE A 304 -0.36 -21.41 -4.84
N SER A 305 0.05 -20.21 -4.40
CA SER A 305 -0.20 -19.71 -3.05
C SER A 305 -1.62 -19.18 -2.84
N VAL A 306 -2.45 -19.14 -3.88
CA VAL A 306 -3.87 -18.78 -3.77
C VAL A 306 -4.69 -20.07 -3.67
N SER A 307 -5.72 -20.11 -2.83
CA SER A 307 -6.62 -21.28 -2.69
C SER A 307 -7.54 -21.42 -3.90
N ARG A 308 -8.23 -22.57 -4.02
CA ARG A 308 -9.21 -22.79 -5.11
C ARG A 308 -10.28 -21.71 -5.12
N HIS A 309 -10.98 -21.55 -4.01
CA HIS A 309 -11.73 -20.36 -3.65
C HIS A 309 -11.04 -19.77 -2.42
N HIS A 310 -10.42 -18.61 -2.56
CA HIS A 310 -9.58 -18.03 -1.50
C HIS A 310 -10.31 -16.94 -0.72
N ALA A 311 -10.95 -16.01 -1.41
CA ALA A 311 -11.68 -14.91 -0.79
C ALA A 311 -12.90 -14.51 -1.61
N SER A 312 -13.82 -13.80 -0.98
CA SER A 312 -14.99 -13.19 -1.63
C SER A 312 -15.05 -11.72 -1.27
N ILE A 313 -15.28 -10.85 -2.26
CA ILE A 313 -15.65 -9.46 -2.02
C ILE A 313 -17.16 -9.35 -2.16
N PHE A 314 -17.84 -9.02 -1.06
CA PHE A 314 -19.26 -8.73 -1.02
C PHE A 314 -19.51 -7.27 -1.36
N VAL A 315 -20.46 -7.04 -2.25
CA VAL A 315 -20.86 -5.73 -2.74
C VAL A 315 -22.19 -5.37 -2.07
N ASN A 316 -22.20 -4.30 -1.29
CA ASN A 316 -23.44 -3.74 -0.75
C ASN A 316 -23.83 -2.52 -1.59
N GLN A 317 -24.81 -2.70 -2.47
CA GLN A 317 -25.32 -1.65 -3.36
C GLN A 317 -25.98 -0.49 -2.58
N ASN A 318 -26.66 -0.79 -1.47
CA ASN A 318 -27.36 0.21 -0.65
C ASN A 318 -26.39 1.12 0.10
N GLU A 319 -25.38 0.52 0.74
CA GLU A 319 -24.34 1.26 1.47
C GLU A 319 -23.21 1.76 0.57
N LYS A 320 -23.24 1.40 -0.72
CA LYS A 320 -22.16 1.67 -1.69
C LYS A 320 -20.80 1.28 -1.14
N SER A 321 -20.72 0.06 -0.60
CA SER A 321 -19.57 -0.43 0.16
C SER A 321 -19.14 -1.83 -0.28
N PHE A 322 -17.85 -2.14 -0.07
CA PHE A 322 -17.28 -3.46 -0.35
C PHE A 322 -16.74 -4.05 0.95
N HIS A 323 -16.97 -5.34 1.16
CA HIS A 323 -16.43 -6.08 2.29
C HIS A 323 -15.74 -7.34 1.81
N ILE A 324 -14.48 -7.55 2.22
CA ILE A 324 -13.75 -8.78 1.91
C ILE A 324 -13.87 -9.78 3.05
N GLU A 325 -14.07 -11.04 2.70
CA GLU A 325 -14.07 -12.19 3.60
C GLU A 325 -13.16 -13.29 3.05
N ASP A 326 -12.51 -14.00 3.96
CA ASP A 326 -11.69 -15.17 3.64
C ASP A 326 -12.53 -16.43 3.59
N ASN A 327 -12.27 -17.30 2.62
CA ASN A 327 -12.93 -18.59 2.50
C ASN A 327 -12.06 -19.71 3.09
N CYS A 328 -11.71 -19.57 4.37
CA CYS A 328 -10.85 -20.48 5.13
C CYS A 328 -9.57 -20.85 4.37
N SER A 329 -8.91 -19.87 3.76
CA SER A 329 -7.79 -20.14 2.86
C SER A 329 -6.54 -20.57 3.62
N LYS A 330 -5.70 -21.41 2.98
CA LYS A 330 -4.46 -21.92 3.58
C LYS A 330 -3.52 -20.82 4.09
N PHE A 331 -3.33 -19.76 3.31
CA PHE A 331 -2.38 -18.69 3.63
C PHE A 331 -3.04 -17.39 4.12
N GLY A 332 -4.35 -17.43 4.35
CA GLY A 332 -5.16 -16.32 4.83
C GLY A 332 -5.34 -15.19 3.82
N THR A 333 -6.43 -14.44 4.02
CA THR A 333 -6.69 -13.17 3.35
C THR A 333 -6.21 -12.04 4.25
N LEU A 334 -5.38 -11.16 3.70
CA LEU A 334 -4.72 -10.11 4.46
C LEU A 334 -5.09 -8.74 3.92
N VAL A 335 -5.30 -7.76 4.81
CA VAL A 335 -5.50 -6.35 4.45
C VAL A 335 -4.44 -5.50 5.13
N LEU A 336 -3.78 -4.62 4.39
CA LEU A 336 -2.74 -3.75 4.95
C LEU A 336 -3.32 -2.88 6.07
N ALA A 337 -2.70 -2.96 7.26
CA ALA A 337 -3.12 -2.18 8.41
C ALA A 337 -2.87 -0.68 8.18
N GLN A 338 -3.86 0.14 8.54
CA GLN A 338 -3.71 1.60 8.57
C GLN A 338 -3.15 2.05 9.93
N ASN A 339 -2.71 3.30 10.05
CA ASN A 339 -2.14 3.83 11.30
C ASN A 339 -3.06 3.63 12.51
N GLU A 340 -4.37 3.82 12.33
CA GLU A 340 -5.39 3.62 13.38
C GLU A 340 -5.50 2.16 13.82
N ASP A 341 -5.26 1.20 12.91
CA ASP A 341 -5.26 -0.22 13.24
C ASP A 341 -4.06 -0.62 14.11
N LEU A 342 -2.97 0.15 14.08
CA LEU A 342 -1.74 -0.11 14.83
C LEU A 342 -1.78 0.43 16.27
N GLN A 343 -2.87 1.10 16.64
CA GLN A 343 -3.03 1.77 17.93
C GLN A 343 -3.93 0.96 18.86
N ILE A 344 -3.43 0.69 20.06
CA ILE A 344 -4.18 0.05 21.14
C ILE A 344 -4.43 1.10 22.23
N HIS A 345 -5.68 1.57 22.30
CA HIS A 345 -6.08 2.54 23.31
C HIS A 345 -6.02 1.95 24.72
N LEU A 346 -5.41 2.68 25.64
CA LEU A 346 -5.19 2.24 27.02
C LEU A 346 -6.51 2.03 27.79
N ASN A 347 -7.60 2.63 27.35
CA ASN A 347 -8.92 2.51 27.96
C ASN A 347 -9.77 1.37 27.35
N SER A 348 -9.25 0.67 26.35
CA SER A 348 -9.98 -0.39 25.64
C SER A 348 -9.40 -1.76 25.98
N GLN A 349 -10.25 -2.77 26.12
CA GLN A 349 -9.83 -4.18 26.19
C GLN A 349 -9.55 -4.79 24.78
N LYS A 350 -9.41 -3.95 23.76
CA LYS A 350 -9.19 -4.39 22.38
C LYS A 350 -7.88 -5.17 22.28
N ARG A 351 -7.98 -6.35 21.67
CA ARG A 351 -6.83 -7.16 21.26
C ARG A 351 -6.48 -6.77 19.83
N LEU A 352 -5.20 -6.60 19.54
CA LEU A 352 -4.71 -6.34 18.20
C LEU A 352 -4.07 -7.60 17.63
N ALA A 353 -4.53 -8.06 16.47
CA ALA A 353 -4.01 -9.22 15.79
C ALA A 353 -3.51 -8.84 14.40
N LEU A 354 -2.22 -9.04 14.16
CA LEU A 354 -1.55 -8.63 12.94
C LEU A 354 -0.58 -9.73 12.48
N GLN A 355 -0.45 -9.90 11.18
CA GLN A 355 0.59 -10.72 10.57
C GLN A 355 1.73 -9.83 10.08
N ILE A 356 2.96 -10.26 10.35
CA ILE A 356 4.20 -9.68 9.83
C ILE A 356 5.01 -10.84 9.25
N GLY A 357 5.15 -10.88 7.92
CA GLY A 357 5.81 -12.00 7.24
C GLY A 357 5.17 -13.34 7.60
N ARG A 358 5.89 -14.14 8.39
CA ARG A 358 5.52 -15.51 8.83
C ARG A 358 5.13 -15.59 10.31
N ILE A 359 4.88 -14.45 10.92
CA ILE A 359 4.58 -14.35 12.34
C ILE A 359 3.21 -13.71 12.45
N VAL A 360 2.28 -14.37 13.15
CA VAL A 360 1.04 -13.74 13.59
C VAL A 360 1.25 -13.32 15.04
N ILE A 361 1.10 -12.03 15.31
CA ILE A 361 1.19 -11.46 16.64
C ILE A 361 -0.20 -11.10 17.15
N VAL A 362 -0.43 -11.40 18.42
CA VAL A 362 -1.59 -10.96 19.17
C VAL A 362 -1.08 -10.12 20.33
N VAL A 363 -1.49 -8.86 20.37
CA VAL A 363 -1.09 -7.90 21.40
C VAL A 363 -2.30 -7.54 22.26
N THR A 364 -2.14 -7.66 23.58
CA THR A 364 -3.13 -7.23 24.57
C THR A 364 -2.45 -6.34 25.61
N ILE A 365 -3.20 -5.41 26.17
CA ILE A 365 -2.66 -4.43 27.13
C ILE A 365 -3.52 -4.43 28.39
N ASP A 366 -2.86 -4.57 29.54
CA ASP A 366 -3.48 -4.56 30.85
C ASP A 366 -2.94 -3.41 31.71
N LYS A 367 -3.86 -2.68 32.38
CA LYS A 367 -3.53 -1.67 33.38
C LYS A 367 -3.41 -2.33 34.75
N LYS A 368 -2.26 -2.18 35.41
CA LYS A 368 -2.06 -2.71 36.78
C LYS A 368 -2.02 -1.58 37.81
N MET A 369 -3.02 -1.55 38.70
CA MET A 369 -3.19 -0.49 39.70
C MET A 369 -2.46 -0.74 41.04
N LYS A 370 -2.30 -1.99 41.57
CA LYS A 370 -1.52 -2.27 42.81
C LYS A 370 -0.91 -3.71 42.93
N LYS A 371 0.33 -3.74 43.48
CA LYS A 371 1.16 -4.77 44.20
C LYS A 371 1.84 -6.01 43.55
N LYS A 372 3.12 -6.15 43.99
CA LYS A 372 4.07 -7.27 44.26
C LYS A 372 4.37 -8.34 43.19
N ASN A 373 5.67 -8.45 42.88
CA ASN A 373 6.37 -9.39 41.98
C ASN A 373 6.30 -9.08 40.49
N PHE A 374 7.17 -8.16 40.07
CA PHE A 374 7.58 -7.96 38.68
C PHE A 374 8.28 -9.23 38.17
N LYS A 375 7.76 -9.86 37.13
CA LYS A 375 8.58 -10.67 36.22
C LYS A 375 8.92 -9.78 35.03
N LYS A 376 9.92 -8.90 35.19
CA LYS A 376 10.53 -8.23 34.03
C LYS A 376 10.88 -9.34 33.05
N TYR A 377 10.44 -9.25 31.79
CA TYR A 377 10.90 -10.19 30.78
C TYR A 377 12.42 -10.26 30.86
N ARG A 378 12.92 -11.47 31.14
CA ARG A 378 14.35 -11.75 31.09
C ARG A 378 14.57 -12.46 29.78
N VAL A 379 15.42 -11.87 28.96
CA VAL A 379 15.94 -12.57 27.79
C VAL A 379 16.49 -13.92 28.29
N PRO A 380 16.12 -15.04 27.64
CA PRO A 380 16.59 -16.36 28.05
C PRO A 380 18.12 -16.39 28.18
N ALA A 381 18.63 -17.07 29.21
CA ALA A 381 20.03 -16.98 29.61
C ALA A 381 21.03 -17.42 28.53
N GLN A 382 20.58 -18.20 27.55
CA GLN A 382 21.39 -18.60 26.40
C GLN A 382 21.73 -17.46 25.43
N PHE A 383 21.06 -16.31 25.52
CA PHE A 383 21.33 -15.17 24.66
C PHE A 383 22.13 -14.10 25.39
N GLU A 384 23.23 -13.67 24.78
CA GLU A 384 24.09 -12.62 25.32
C GLU A 384 23.48 -11.23 25.04
N VAL A 385 23.18 -10.48 26.11
CA VAL A 385 22.54 -9.16 26.03
C VAL A 385 23.54 -8.07 26.37
N PHE A 386 23.74 -7.15 25.43
CA PHE A 386 24.57 -5.96 25.58
C PHE A 386 23.70 -4.76 26.00
N ARG A 387 24.23 -3.90 26.88
CA ARG A 387 23.59 -2.62 27.22
C ARG A 387 24.27 -1.47 26.49
N GLN A 388 23.50 -0.69 25.73
CA GLN A 388 24.01 0.55 25.16
C GLN A 388 24.23 1.59 26.26
N ILE A 389 25.49 2.02 26.45
CA ILE A 389 25.85 3.18 27.26
C ILE A 389 25.69 4.40 26.34
N LYS A 390 24.87 5.37 26.73
CA LYS A 390 24.74 6.63 25.98
C LYS A 390 26.06 7.40 26.04
N GLN A 391 26.73 7.58 24.91
CA GLN A 391 27.62 8.72 24.71
C GLN A 391 26.73 9.93 24.40
N GLN A 392 26.91 11.03 25.13
CA GLN A 392 26.29 12.32 24.85
C GLN A 392 27.07 12.94 23.69
N ASP A 393 26.41 13.16 22.57
CA ASP A 393 26.88 14.09 21.53
C ASP A 393 25.69 14.99 21.17
N ASP A 394 25.60 16.12 21.86
CA ASP A 394 24.85 17.30 21.44
C ASP A 394 25.86 18.22 20.74
N GLU A 395 25.83 18.30 19.41
CA GLU A 395 26.33 19.46 18.67
C GLU A 395 25.39 19.74 17.49
N GLU A 396 24.46 20.66 17.74
CA GLU A 396 23.75 21.43 16.72
C GLU A 396 24.78 22.32 15.99
N LYS A 397 24.81 22.28 14.66
CA LYS A 397 25.47 23.31 13.84
C LYS A 397 24.45 23.98 12.93
N GLU A 398 24.21 25.25 13.25
CA GLU A 398 23.52 26.24 12.45
C GLU A 398 24.22 26.44 11.09
N VAL A 399 23.44 26.58 10.02
CA VAL A 399 23.90 27.16 8.76
C VAL A 399 22.85 28.16 8.28
N THR A 400 23.31 29.39 8.08
CA THR A 400 22.57 30.57 7.61
C THR A 400 22.28 30.51 6.10
N PRO A 401 21.21 31.17 5.62
CA PRO A 401 20.86 31.24 4.19
C PRO A 401 21.37 32.53 3.54
N ASP A 402 21.79 32.46 2.28
CA ASP A 402 21.87 33.64 1.41
C ASP A 402 21.40 33.33 -0.05
N GLN A 403 20.44 34.17 -0.45
CA GLN A 403 20.00 34.77 -1.73
C GLN A 403 20.82 34.50 -3.03
N GLN A 404 20.38 34.64 -4.30
CA GLN A 404 19.11 34.80 -5.09
C GLN A 404 19.51 34.86 -6.61
N GLN A 405 18.50 34.83 -7.53
CA GLN A 405 18.44 35.21 -8.98
C GLN A 405 18.74 34.12 -10.06
N LEU A 406 17.75 33.62 -10.84
CA LEU A 406 17.07 34.11 -12.09
C LEU A 406 17.99 34.00 -13.34
N ASP A 407 17.66 33.50 -14.55
CA ASP A 407 16.42 33.18 -15.31
C ASP A 407 16.70 32.28 -16.56
N GLU A 408 15.63 31.82 -17.24
CA GLU A 408 15.44 31.37 -18.66
C GLU A 408 15.77 29.92 -19.15
N GLU A 409 14.71 29.14 -19.46
CA GLU A 409 14.33 28.65 -20.82
C GLU A 409 13.12 27.67 -20.74
N GLU A 410 11.94 28.15 -21.17
CA GLU A 410 10.72 27.37 -21.39
C GLU A 410 10.75 26.64 -22.74
N ILE A 411 9.91 25.59 -22.88
CA ILE A 411 9.60 24.73 -24.05
C ILE A 411 10.10 23.26 -23.92
N LEU A 412 10.82 22.88 -22.87
CA LEU A 412 11.16 21.47 -22.60
C LEU A 412 10.90 21.07 -21.13
N ILE A 413 10.29 19.91 -20.92
CA ILE A 413 10.22 19.28 -19.58
C ILE A 413 11.64 18.79 -19.24
N ASN A 414 12.42 19.55 -18.47
CA ASN A 414 13.66 19.07 -17.86
C ASN A 414 13.58 19.15 -16.33
N ASP A 415 14.01 18.04 -15.73
CA ASP A 415 14.09 17.73 -14.32
C ASP A 415 15.54 17.92 -13.86
N PRO A 416 15.80 18.70 -12.79
CA PRO A 416 17.01 18.53 -12.01
C PRO A 416 16.70 18.41 -10.50
N ALA A 417 16.11 17.30 -10.09
CA ALA A 417 16.38 16.70 -8.78
C ALA A 417 16.22 15.19 -8.87
N PHE A 418 17.35 14.50 -8.98
CA PHE A 418 17.45 13.07 -8.79
C PHE A 418 17.11 12.74 -7.33
N ASP A 419 15.81 12.65 -7.08
CA ASP A 419 15.27 12.20 -5.81
C ASP A 419 15.78 10.79 -5.57
N LYS A 420 16.61 10.63 -4.53
CA LYS A 420 17.15 9.34 -4.07
C LYS A 420 16.07 8.50 -3.38
N ASP A 421 14.83 8.59 -3.81
CA ASP A 421 13.72 7.85 -3.23
C ASP A 421 13.30 6.73 -4.19
N GLN A 422 14.00 5.60 -4.04
CA GLN A 422 13.50 4.29 -4.46
C GLN A 422 12.34 3.93 -3.54
N ASP A 423 11.13 4.44 -3.79
CA ASP A 423 10.02 4.16 -2.88
C ASP A 423 8.68 3.85 -3.53
N PHE A 424 8.03 2.84 -2.94
CA PHE A 424 6.69 2.33 -3.18
C PHE A 424 5.60 3.44 -3.20
N ASN A 425 5.91 4.61 -2.65
CA ASN A 425 5.04 5.79 -2.63
C ASN A 425 4.76 6.41 -4.01
N LYS A 426 5.54 6.09 -5.06
CA LYS A 426 5.19 6.50 -6.44
C LYS A 426 3.97 5.75 -7.01
N PHE A 427 3.62 4.58 -6.47
CA PHE A 427 2.48 3.79 -6.94
C PHE A 427 1.14 4.24 -6.34
N GLN A 428 1.14 4.84 -5.14
CA GLN A 428 -0.06 5.45 -4.53
C GLN A 428 -0.54 6.70 -5.29
N LYS A 429 0.32 7.30 -6.13
CA LYS A 429 -0.01 8.43 -7.01
C LYS A 429 -0.24 8.01 -8.47
N MET A 430 -0.45 6.71 -8.73
CA MET A 430 -0.92 6.25 -10.03
C MET A 430 -2.42 6.49 -10.15
N ASN A 431 -2.79 7.68 -10.60
CA ASN A 431 -4.08 7.83 -11.26
C ASN A 431 -3.97 7.10 -12.60
N PHE A 432 -4.47 5.87 -12.70
CA PHE A 432 -4.71 5.21 -14.00
C PHE A 432 -5.92 5.81 -14.74
N LEU A 433 -6.46 6.89 -14.20
CA LEU A 433 -7.78 7.40 -14.50
C LEU A 433 -7.63 8.89 -14.78
N THR A 434 -7.64 9.23 -16.07
CA THR A 434 -8.33 10.40 -16.65
C THR A 434 -8.09 10.44 -18.17
N GLY A 435 -9.18 10.36 -18.92
CA GLY A 435 -9.29 10.90 -20.28
C GLY A 435 -9.84 12.33 -20.29
N SER A 436 -9.70 13.08 -19.19
CA SER A 436 -10.17 14.45 -19.10
C SER A 436 -9.24 15.22 -18.19
N ILE A 437 -8.53 16.16 -18.82
CA ILE A 437 -7.97 17.39 -18.26
C ILE A 437 -8.52 17.67 -16.85
N ILE A 438 -7.77 17.32 -15.80
CA ILE A 438 -8.08 17.81 -14.44
C ILE A 438 -7.36 19.15 -14.32
N GLN A 439 -8.11 20.22 -14.48
CA GLN A 439 -7.71 21.57 -14.09
C GLN A 439 -7.70 21.57 -12.56
N LYS A 440 -6.54 21.83 -11.95
CA LYS A 440 -6.48 22.13 -10.52
C LYS A 440 -6.69 23.62 -10.35
N ASP A 441 -7.70 23.99 -9.57
CA ASP A 441 -7.83 25.31 -8.96
C ASP A 441 -6.63 25.61 -8.04
#